data_AF-A0A1I0CFN4-F1
#
_entry.id   AF-A0A1I0CFN4-F1
#
_cell.length_a   1.000
_cell.length_b   1.000
_cell.length_c   1.000
_cell.angle_alpha   90.00
_cell.angle_beta   90.00
_cell.angle_gamma   90.00
#
_symmetry.space_group_name_H-M   'P 1'
#
loop_
_entity.id
_entity.type
_entity.pdbx_description
1 polymer ?
#
loop_
_entity_poly.entity_id
_entity_poly.type
_entity_poly.pdbx_seq_one_letter_code
_entity_poly.pdbx_strand_id
1 'polypeptide(L)'
;MRRTHRIVSTGVDVYVFNDENMEEVDLAAECGGAPDYNLSFIPDGTMVTLKRGSITRTVKLNQSVASECIYNMFGLSRPLARLFNLKDRARYTLYYNTATKTFTFRRKPITFYAVKITANSKQPAGRVDIGNGLGYSGALGITLKSGSSIRLKNGAAAEKLTLRKINSEEFENTEIFRLNPSAIRKLGLVAGTTYRVSYNQLTQTLAFHGKAPAATRRRPAAPGRTGHGFKFRRTK
;
A
#
# COMPACT_ATOMS: atom_id res chain seq x y z
N MET A 1 19.43 23.19 19.34
CA MET A 1 18.33 22.73 18.46
C MET A 1 17.29 21.98 19.29
N ARG A 2 16.07 22.51 19.43
CA ARG A 2 14.96 21.77 20.06
C ARG A 2 14.55 20.63 19.14
N ARG A 3 14.79 19.37 19.53
CA ARG A 3 14.23 18.20 18.83
C ARG A 3 12.72 18.22 19.04
N THR A 4 11.97 18.73 18.08
CA THR A 4 10.51 18.61 18.05
C THR A 4 10.15 17.12 18.05
N HIS A 5 9.48 16.67 19.12
CA HIS A 5 8.91 15.34 19.20
C HIS A 5 7.92 15.16 18.05
N ARG A 6 8.23 14.25 17.12
CA ARG A 6 7.37 13.97 15.97
C ARG A 6 6.89 12.54 16.09
N ILE A 7 5.57 12.38 16.09
CA ILE A 7 4.96 11.07 15.84
C ILE A 7 4.75 10.99 14.33
N VAL A 8 5.37 10.01 13.69
CA VAL A 8 5.17 9.70 12.27
C VAL A 8 4.30 8.46 12.18
N SER A 9 3.39 8.41 11.21
CA SER A 9 2.57 7.22 10.97
C SER A 9 2.59 6.86 9.50
N THR A 10 2.77 5.58 9.20
CA THR A 10 2.66 5.04 7.84
C THR A 10 1.81 3.77 7.85
N GLY A 11 1.29 3.37 6.69
CA GLY A 11 0.75 2.04 6.52
C GLY A 11 1.86 1.07 6.13
N VAL A 12 1.87 -0.11 6.75
CA VAL A 12 2.78 -1.21 6.43
C VAL A 12 2.00 -2.51 6.25
N ASP A 13 2.46 -3.36 5.34
CA ASP A 13 2.06 -4.76 5.31
C ASP A 13 3.08 -5.57 6.13
N VAL A 14 2.57 -6.36 7.07
CA VAL A 14 3.40 -7.20 7.94
C VAL A 14 3.71 -8.52 7.25
N TYR A 15 4.98 -8.90 7.27
CA TYR A 15 5.47 -10.19 6.77
C TYR A 15 6.13 -10.97 7.89
N VAL A 16 5.70 -12.23 8.03
CA VAL A 16 6.25 -13.13 9.06
C VAL A 16 7.15 -14.15 8.37
N PHE A 17 8.46 -14.02 8.60
CA PHE A 17 9.46 -14.91 8.04
C PHE A 17 9.57 -16.21 8.86
N ASN A 18 9.98 -17.29 8.21
CA ASN A 18 10.27 -18.56 8.87
C ASN A 18 11.65 -18.51 9.54
N ASP A 19 11.78 -17.62 10.52
CA ASP A 19 12.96 -17.37 11.34
C ASP A 19 12.52 -17.36 12.82
N GLU A 20 13.45 -17.67 13.70
CA GLU A 20 13.32 -17.67 15.16
C GLU A 20 14.01 -16.45 15.81
N ASN A 21 14.71 -15.61 15.02
CA ASN A 21 15.38 -14.41 15.52
C ASN A 21 14.40 -13.43 16.18
N MET A 22 14.60 -13.12 17.47
CA MET A 22 13.75 -12.19 18.20
C MET A 22 14.40 -10.82 18.43
N GLU A 23 15.54 -10.56 17.81
CA GLU A 23 16.37 -9.38 18.05
C GLU A 23 16.35 -8.41 16.88
N GLU A 24 15.84 -8.82 15.72
CA GLU A 24 15.85 -8.02 14.51
C GLU A 24 14.48 -7.95 13.85
N VAL A 25 14.26 -6.86 13.13
CA VAL A 25 13.10 -6.65 12.26
C VAL A 25 13.54 -5.92 11.01
N ASP A 26 12.88 -6.19 9.89
CA ASP A 26 13.15 -5.55 8.62
C ASP A 26 12.11 -4.47 8.33
N LEU A 27 12.56 -3.33 7.85
CA LEU A 27 11.70 -2.26 7.36
C LEU A 27 12.11 -1.91 5.94
N ALA A 28 11.15 -1.97 5.01
CA ALA A 28 11.31 -1.41 3.67
C ALA A 28 10.58 -0.07 3.64
N ALA A 29 11.32 1.01 3.93
CA ALA A 29 10.77 2.35 4.10
C ALA A 29 10.80 3.23 2.84
N GLU A 30 11.59 2.84 1.84
CA GLU A 30 11.84 3.61 0.60
C GLU A 30 11.19 2.94 -0.61
N CYS A 31 9.89 2.71 -0.50
CA CYS A 31 9.15 2.04 -1.54
C CYS A 31 8.62 3.07 -2.54
N GLY A 32 9.13 3.09 -3.77
CA GLY A 32 8.85 4.13 -4.78
C GLY A 32 7.36 4.32 -5.13
N GLY A 33 6.50 3.33 -4.85
CA GLY A 33 5.05 3.42 -4.99
C GLY A 33 4.25 3.64 -3.70
N ALA A 34 4.89 3.69 -2.53
CA ALA A 34 4.20 3.83 -1.26
C ALA A 34 3.85 5.30 -0.94
N PRO A 35 2.73 5.59 -0.26
CA PRO A 35 2.39 6.95 0.15
C PRO A 35 3.44 7.54 1.13
N ASP A 36 3.79 8.81 0.90
CA ASP A 36 4.88 9.64 1.48
C ASP A 36 4.92 9.79 3.01
N TYR A 37 5.04 8.69 3.75
CA TYR A 37 5.32 8.75 5.18
C TYR A 37 6.73 8.23 5.53
N ASN A 38 7.59 8.14 4.50
CA ASN A 38 9.03 7.83 4.48
C ASN A 38 9.64 7.67 5.86
N LEU A 39 9.68 6.42 6.35
CA LEU A 39 10.42 6.04 7.56
C LEU A 39 11.93 5.90 7.28
N SER A 40 12.39 6.38 6.12
CA SER A 40 13.79 6.31 5.68
C SER A 40 14.73 7.19 6.49
N PHE A 41 14.21 8.19 7.20
CA PHE A 41 15.01 8.99 8.12
C PHE A 41 15.49 8.20 9.34
N ILE A 42 14.98 6.99 9.58
CA ILE A 42 15.46 6.10 10.64
C ILE A 42 16.69 5.36 10.11
N PRO A 43 17.90 5.57 10.66
CA PRO A 43 19.10 4.90 10.17
C PRO A 43 19.01 3.37 10.29
N ASP A 44 19.68 2.67 9.39
CA ASP A 44 19.90 1.24 9.51
C ASP A 44 20.61 0.89 10.83
N GLY A 45 20.32 -0.29 11.38
CA GLY A 45 20.83 -0.75 12.66
C GLY A 45 20.26 -0.02 13.89
N THR A 46 19.29 0.88 13.72
CA THR A 46 18.70 1.62 14.85
C THR A 46 18.00 0.66 15.82
N MET A 47 18.38 0.71 17.10
CA MET A 47 17.60 0.04 18.16
C MET A 47 16.26 0.76 18.35
N VAL A 48 15.18 0.02 18.16
CA VAL A 48 13.80 0.49 18.32
C VAL A 48 13.05 -0.37 19.31
N THR A 49 12.13 0.23 20.04
CA THR A 49 11.20 -0.50 20.91
C THR A 49 9.93 -0.80 20.15
N LEU A 50 9.64 -2.07 19.89
CA LEU A 50 8.32 -2.51 19.45
C LEU A 50 7.37 -2.47 20.65
N LYS A 51 6.17 -1.92 20.45
CA LYS A 51 5.14 -1.81 21.48
C LYS A 51 3.76 -2.19 20.92
N ARG A 52 3.02 -3.00 21.68
CA ARG A 52 1.58 -3.21 21.46
C ARG A 52 0.90 -3.51 22.78
N GLY A 53 0.04 -2.59 23.23
CA GLY A 53 -0.52 -2.66 24.59
C GLY A 53 0.60 -2.50 25.64
N SER A 54 0.64 -3.42 26.61
CA SER A 54 1.69 -3.50 27.64
C SER A 54 2.94 -4.25 27.18
N ILE A 55 2.89 -4.96 26.04
CA ILE A 55 4.01 -5.75 25.54
C ILE A 55 5.02 -4.82 24.86
N THR A 56 6.28 -4.91 25.27
CA THR A 56 7.39 -4.18 24.68
C THR A 56 8.60 -5.07 24.44
N ARG A 57 9.34 -4.82 23.36
CA ARG A 57 10.63 -5.47 23.10
C ARG A 57 11.53 -4.54 22.30
N THR A 58 12.79 -4.44 22.70
CA THR A 58 13.79 -3.70 21.93
C THR A 58 14.43 -4.63 20.91
N VAL A 59 14.50 -4.18 19.66
CA VAL A 59 15.03 -4.92 18.50
C VAL A 59 15.89 -3.97 17.66
N LYS A 60 16.83 -4.52 16.91
CA LYS A 60 17.56 -3.82 15.86
C LYS A 60 16.68 -3.73 14.61
N LEU A 61 16.56 -2.53 14.05
CA LEU A 61 15.88 -2.29 12.79
C LEU A 61 16.89 -2.43 11.65
N ASN A 62 16.63 -3.36 10.74
CA ASN A 62 17.34 -3.47 9.48
C ASN A 62 16.55 -2.70 8.41
N GLN A 63 17.15 -1.68 7.82
CA GLN A 63 16.59 -1.00 6.67
C GLN A 63 16.92 -1.81 5.42
N SER A 64 15.89 -2.35 4.80
CA SER A 64 16.04 -2.96 3.48
C SER A 64 15.89 -1.87 2.42
N VAL A 65 16.86 -1.79 1.50
CA VAL A 65 16.67 -1.04 0.26
C VAL A 65 15.60 -1.77 -0.51
N ALA A 66 14.46 -1.12 -0.70
CA ALA A 66 13.37 -1.71 -1.45
C ALA A 66 13.81 -1.92 -2.90
N SER A 67 13.90 -3.17 -3.34
CA SER A 67 13.63 -3.48 -4.76
C SER A 67 12.21 -3.02 -5.09
N GLU A 68 11.93 -2.77 -6.37
CA GLU A 68 10.64 -2.29 -6.90
C GLU A 68 9.43 -2.83 -6.10
N CYS A 69 8.98 -2.05 -5.12
CA CYS A 69 7.82 -2.38 -4.30
C CYS A 69 6.80 -1.26 -4.41
N ILE A 70 5.55 -1.60 -4.12
CA ILE A 70 4.41 -0.71 -4.28
C ILE A 70 3.81 -0.30 -2.91
N TYR A 71 4.32 -0.86 -1.80
CA TYR A 71 3.96 -0.47 -0.42
C TYR A 71 5.04 -0.81 0.61
N ASN A 72 5.08 -0.06 1.71
CA ASN A 72 6.03 -0.28 2.80
C ASN A 72 5.83 -1.66 3.44
N MET A 73 6.95 -2.32 3.74
CA MET A 73 6.99 -3.65 4.32
C MET A 73 7.54 -3.60 5.75
N PHE A 74 6.95 -4.37 6.66
CA PHE A 74 7.51 -4.63 7.98
C PHE A 74 7.67 -6.13 8.19
N GLY A 75 8.92 -6.60 8.15
CA GLY A 75 9.31 -7.99 8.30
C GLY A 75 9.72 -8.34 9.73
N LEU A 76 9.30 -9.50 10.21
CA LEU A 76 9.68 -9.99 11.54
C LEU A 76 9.58 -11.53 11.61
N SER A 77 10.20 -12.10 12.63
CA SER A 77 10.15 -13.54 12.89
C SER A 77 8.81 -14.03 13.43
N ARG A 78 8.60 -15.35 13.39
CA ARG A 78 7.38 -15.99 13.95
C ARG A 78 7.22 -15.74 15.45
N PRO A 79 8.25 -15.86 16.31
CA PRO A 79 8.09 -15.60 17.74
C PRO A 79 7.72 -14.14 18.02
N LEU A 80 8.31 -13.17 17.32
CA LEU A 80 7.93 -11.76 17.45
C LEU A 80 6.48 -11.53 17.01
N ALA A 81 6.06 -12.14 15.89
CA ALA A 81 4.70 -12.00 15.40
C ALA A 81 3.68 -12.56 16.40
N ARG A 82 3.98 -13.72 17.02
CA ARG A 82 3.17 -14.30 18.08
C ARG A 82 3.13 -13.40 19.32
N LEU A 83 4.29 -12.95 19.79
CA LEU A 83 4.43 -12.07 20.97
C LEU A 83 3.59 -10.80 20.82
N PHE A 84 3.65 -10.16 19.66
CA PHE A 84 2.92 -8.94 19.38
C PHE A 84 1.54 -9.18 18.73
N ASN A 85 1.05 -10.43 18.64
CA ASN A 85 -0.20 -10.81 17.97
C ASN A 85 -0.36 -10.19 16.55
N LEU A 86 0.75 -10.06 15.83
CA LEU A 86 0.78 -9.58 14.45
C LEU A 86 0.46 -10.75 13.52
N LYS A 87 -0.28 -10.46 12.46
CA LYS A 87 -0.73 -11.47 11.50
C LYS A 87 0.06 -11.30 10.22
N ASP A 88 0.58 -12.41 9.70
CA ASP A 88 1.22 -12.44 8.39
C ASP A 88 0.28 -11.89 7.32
N ARG A 89 0.84 -11.08 6.42
CA ARG A 89 0.17 -10.44 5.29
C ARG A 89 -1.05 -9.60 5.66
N ALA A 90 -1.06 -9.04 6.87
CA ALA A 90 -2.09 -8.10 7.31
C ALA A 90 -1.54 -6.68 7.34
N ARG A 91 -2.43 -5.72 7.08
CA ARG A 91 -2.08 -4.30 7.05
C ARG A 91 -2.22 -3.66 8.42
N TYR A 92 -1.24 -2.85 8.78
CA TYR A 92 -1.20 -2.08 10.02
C TYR A 92 -0.87 -0.62 9.73
N THR A 93 -1.35 0.27 10.60
CA THR A 93 -0.72 1.56 10.78
C THR A 93 0.41 1.40 11.78
N LEU A 94 1.62 1.75 11.33
CA LEU A 94 2.82 1.79 12.13
C LEU A 94 3.05 3.24 12.57
N TYR A 95 3.05 3.47 13.88
CA TYR A 95 3.37 4.76 14.49
C TYR A 95 4.79 4.71 15.03
N TYR A 96 5.62 5.68 14.66
CA TYR A 96 6.96 5.86 15.20
C TYR A 96 7.04 7.13 16.03
N ASN A 97 7.38 6.98 17.31
CA ASN A 97 7.72 8.09 18.18
C ASN A 97 9.23 8.34 18.10
N THR A 98 9.65 9.47 17.51
CA THR A 98 11.08 9.79 17.34
C THR A 98 11.81 10.06 18.64
N ALA A 99 11.10 10.41 19.71
CA ALA A 99 11.67 10.71 21.02
C ALA A 99 12.08 9.43 21.77
N THR A 100 11.17 8.46 21.80
CA THR A 100 11.33 7.20 22.53
C THR A 100 11.79 6.05 21.64
N LYS A 101 12.00 6.31 20.34
CA LYS A 101 12.30 5.31 19.31
C LYS A 101 11.35 4.12 19.35
N THR A 102 10.06 4.38 19.56
CA THR A 102 9.06 3.34 19.77
C THR A 102 8.18 3.18 18.54
N PHE A 103 8.08 1.95 18.04
CA PHE A 103 7.09 1.53 17.06
C PHE A 103 5.84 1.00 17.74
N THR A 104 4.67 1.49 17.34
CA THR A 104 3.36 0.98 17.80
C THR A 104 2.51 0.57 16.61
N PHE A 105 1.86 -0.59 16.71
CA PHE A 105 1.06 -1.17 15.64
C PHE A 105 -0.44 -1.06 15.93
N ARG A 106 -1.21 -0.55 14.96
CA ARG A 106 -2.67 -0.61 14.96
C ARG A 106 -3.16 -1.32 13.71
N ARG A 107 -3.98 -2.36 13.87
CA ARG A 107 -4.51 -3.09 12.72
C ARG A 107 -5.37 -2.16 11.85
N LYS A 108 -5.13 -2.15 10.54
CA LYS A 108 -5.87 -1.35 9.55
C LYS A 108 -6.48 -2.28 8.50
N PRO A 109 -7.55 -3.02 8.85
CA PRO A 109 -8.09 -4.06 7.97
C PRO A 109 -8.80 -3.50 6.73
N ILE A 110 -9.16 -2.20 6.72
CA ILE A 110 -9.88 -1.55 5.64
C ILE A 110 -8.98 -0.51 4.98
N THR A 111 -8.83 -0.62 3.67
CA THR A 111 -8.12 0.31 2.80
C THR A 111 -9.08 0.97 1.83
N PHE A 112 -8.74 2.16 1.35
CA PHE A 112 -9.54 2.92 0.39
C PHE A 112 -8.67 3.30 -0.80
N TYR A 113 -9.21 3.20 -2.01
CA TYR A 113 -8.52 3.62 -3.23
C TYR A 113 -9.51 3.97 -4.35
N ALA A 114 -9.01 4.46 -5.48
CA ALA A 114 -9.79 4.68 -6.70
C ALA A 114 -9.36 3.67 -7.76
N VAL A 115 -10.32 2.94 -8.35
CA VAL A 115 -10.03 1.88 -9.31
C VAL A 115 -10.83 2.10 -10.59
N LYS A 116 -10.15 2.06 -11.73
CA LYS A 116 -10.79 2.10 -13.06
C LYS A 116 -11.21 0.70 -13.49
N ILE A 117 -12.51 0.52 -13.73
CA ILE A 117 -13.05 -0.77 -14.18
C ILE A 117 -12.83 -0.91 -15.68
N THR A 118 -12.18 -2.00 -16.08
CA THR A 118 -12.03 -2.37 -17.49
C THR A 118 -12.85 -3.62 -17.79
N ALA A 119 -13.56 -3.62 -18.92
CA ALA A 119 -14.26 -4.80 -19.39
C ALA A 119 -13.30 -5.70 -20.18
N ASN A 120 -13.37 -7.01 -19.95
CA ASN A 120 -12.66 -8.00 -20.75
C ASN A 120 -13.63 -9.13 -21.12
N SER A 121 -14.12 -9.14 -22.36
CA SER A 121 -15.05 -10.17 -22.84
C SER A 121 -14.41 -11.55 -22.98
N LYS A 122 -13.08 -11.62 -23.13
CA LYS A 122 -12.31 -12.88 -23.21
C LYS A 122 -12.04 -13.50 -21.84
N GLN A 123 -12.24 -12.75 -20.75
CA GLN A 123 -12.08 -13.26 -19.40
C GLN A 123 -13.23 -14.21 -19.04
N PRO A 124 -12.96 -15.41 -18.50
CA PRO A 124 -14.03 -16.31 -18.05
C PRO A 124 -14.96 -15.63 -17.03
N ALA A 125 -16.25 -16.00 -17.08
CA ALA A 125 -17.20 -15.60 -16.06
C ALA A 125 -16.74 -16.08 -14.67
N GLY A 126 -17.14 -15.35 -13.62
CA GLY A 126 -16.76 -15.70 -12.24
C GLY A 126 -15.31 -15.35 -11.87
N ARG A 127 -14.57 -14.60 -12.70
CA ARG A 127 -13.21 -14.15 -12.40
C ARG A 127 -13.09 -12.63 -12.29
N VAL A 128 -12.06 -12.17 -11.59
CA VAL A 128 -11.59 -10.78 -11.59
C VAL A 128 -10.09 -10.77 -11.77
N ASP A 129 -9.59 -9.91 -12.66
CA ASP A 129 -8.15 -9.69 -12.77
C ASP A 129 -7.76 -8.44 -11.99
N ILE A 130 -6.73 -8.54 -11.15
CA ILE A 130 -6.18 -7.42 -10.41
C ILE A 130 -4.66 -7.38 -10.65
N GLY A 131 -4.17 -6.25 -11.16
CA GLY A 131 -2.75 -5.97 -11.31
C GLY A 131 -2.04 -5.77 -9.98
N ASN A 132 -0.73 -5.97 -9.95
CA ASN A 132 0.03 -5.96 -8.69
C ASN A 132 0.02 -4.60 -7.97
N GLY A 133 -0.08 -3.48 -8.67
CA GLY A 133 -0.13 -2.14 -8.05
C GLY A 133 -1.42 -1.82 -7.32
N LEU A 134 -2.54 -2.40 -7.75
CA LEU A 134 -3.76 -2.41 -6.94
C LEU A 134 -3.70 -3.51 -5.86
N GLY A 135 -3.10 -4.64 -6.21
CA GLY A 135 -3.12 -5.89 -5.46
C GLY A 135 -2.06 -6.03 -4.36
N TYR A 136 -1.12 -6.96 -4.56
CA TYR A 136 -0.18 -7.44 -3.54
C TYR A 136 0.73 -6.31 -3.08
N SER A 137 0.62 -5.93 -1.81
CA SER A 137 1.36 -4.77 -1.26
C SER A 137 1.25 -3.56 -2.16
N GLY A 138 0.06 -3.37 -2.74
CA GLY A 138 -0.31 -2.19 -3.52
C GLY A 138 -1.27 -1.32 -2.73
N ALA A 139 -1.97 -0.43 -3.43
CA ALA A 139 -2.83 0.55 -2.79
C ALA A 139 -3.93 -0.09 -1.90
N LEU A 140 -4.50 -1.23 -2.32
CA LEU A 140 -5.58 -1.90 -1.58
C LEU A 140 -5.10 -2.92 -0.54
N GLY A 141 -3.86 -3.39 -0.62
CA GLY A 141 -3.36 -4.42 0.31
C GLY A 141 -4.06 -5.78 0.16
N ILE A 142 -4.31 -6.20 -1.09
CA ILE A 142 -4.93 -7.50 -1.38
C ILE A 142 -3.83 -8.56 -1.36
N THR A 143 -3.68 -9.22 -0.21
CA THR A 143 -2.64 -10.23 0.01
C THR A 143 -3.07 -11.67 -0.34
N LEU A 144 -4.30 -11.84 -0.84
CA LEU A 144 -4.84 -13.12 -1.32
C LEU A 144 -3.96 -13.73 -2.41
N LYS A 145 -3.88 -15.06 -2.52
CA LYS A 145 -3.18 -15.72 -3.63
C LYS A 145 -4.05 -15.73 -4.88
N SER A 146 -3.45 -15.82 -6.08
CA SER A 146 -4.23 -16.12 -7.29
C SER A 146 -5.01 -17.43 -7.09
N GLY A 147 -6.22 -17.51 -7.62
CA GLY A 147 -7.17 -18.62 -7.36
C GLY A 147 -8.01 -18.46 -6.09
N SER A 148 -7.69 -17.52 -5.20
CA SER A 148 -8.53 -17.25 -4.02
C SER A 148 -9.85 -16.59 -4.41
N SER A 149 -10.88 -16.78 -3.59
CA SER A 149 -12.13 -16.03 -3.74
C SER A 149 -12.00 -14.61 -3.20
N ILE A 150 -12.64 -13.65 -3.87
CA ILE A 150 -12.84 -12.27 -3.42
C ILE A 150 -14.30 -11.90 -3.64
N ARG A 151 -14.92 -11.21 -2.68
CA ARG A 151 -16.29 -10.72 -2.82
C ARG A 151 -16.26 -9.29 -3.33
N LEU A 152 -16.94 -9.01 -4.43
CA LEU A 152 -17.19 -7.67 -4.93
C LEU A 152 -18.58 -7.23 -4.50
N LYS A 153 -18.74 -5.97 -4.10
CA LYS A 153 -20.04 -5.43 -3.66
C LYS A 153 -20.25 -4.00 -4.17
N ASN A 154 -21.42 -3.72 -4.74
CA ASN A 154 -21.85 -2.37 -5.09
C ASN A 154 -23.31 -2.17 -4.67
N GLY A 155 -23.55 -1.33 -3.65
CA GLY A 155 -24.88 -1.23 -3.03
C GLY A 155 -25.36 -2.58 -2.49
N ALA A 156 -26.55 -3.03 -2.93
CA ALA A 156 -27.11 -4.32 -2.58
C ALA A 156 -26.55 -5.49 -3.41
N ALA A 157 -25.98 -5.21 -4.59
CA ALA A 157 -25.44 -6.24 -5.47
C ALA A 157 -24.09 -6.76 -4.95
N ALA A 158 -23.91 -8.08 -5.00
CA ALA A 158 -22.67 -8.72 -4.60
C ALA A 158 -22.36 -9.94 -5.47
N GLU A 159 -21.09 -10.14 -5.79
CA GLU A 159 -20.60 -11.29 -6.55
C GLU A 159 -19.35 -11.86 -5.88
N LYS A 160 -19.26 -13.19 -5.78
CA LYS A 160 -18.04 -13.88 -5.32
C LYS A 160 -17.28 -14.33 -6.56
N LEU A 161 -16.08 -13.80 -6.77
CA LEU A 161 -15.26 -14.06 -7.95
C LEU A 161 -13.93 -14.71 -7.55
N THR A 162 -13.35 -15.47 -8.46
CA THR A 162 -11.99 -16.00 -8.32
C THR A 162 -10.98 -14.96 -8.79
N LEU A 163 -10.05 -14.61 -7.91
CA LEU A 163 -8.98 -13.67 -8.19
C LEU A 163 -7.97 -14.28 -9.16
N ARG A 164 -7.66 -13.57 -10.25
CA ARG A 164 -6.46 -13.80 -11.06
C ARG A 164 -5.53 -12.61 -10.90
N LYS A 165 -4.33 -12.87 -10.39
CA LYS A 165 -3.31 -11.82 -10.34
C LYS A 165 -2.65 -11.68 -11.70
N ILE A 166 -2.46 -10.43 -12.13
CA ILE A 166 -1.62 -10.11 -13.28
C ILE A 166 -0.27 -9.67 -12.74
N ASN A 167 0.71 -10.56 -12.83
CA ASN A 167 2.12 -10.22 -12.65
C ASN A 167 2.63 -9.77 -14.00
N SER A 168 3.01 -8.50 -14.10
CA SER A 168 3.70 -7.96 -15.26
C SER A 168 4.82 -7.10 -14.74
N GLU A 169 5.99 -7.24 -15.36
CA GLU A 169 7.16 -6.38 -15.15
C GLU A 169 6.91 -4.96 -15.69
N GLU A 170 5.89 -4.80 -16.55
CA GLU A 170 5.50 -3.50 -17.09
C GLU A 170 4.62 -2.76 -16.08
N PHE A 171 5.10 -1.60 -15.63
CA PHE A 171 4.41 -0.71 -14.69
C PHE A 171 2.97 -0.37 -15.12
N GLU A 172 2.70 -0.31 -16.43
CA GLU A 172 1.38 0.00 -17.00
C GLU A 172 0.29 -1.05 -16.68
N ASN A 173 0.70 -2.27 -16.34
CA ASN A 173 -0.21 -3.36 -15.99
C ASN A 173 -0.48 -3.45 -14.48
N THR A 174 0.13 -2.57 -13.67
CA THR A 174 0.00 -2.59 -12.21
C THR A 174 -1.36 -2.08 -11.72
N GLU A 175 -1.98 -1.14 -12.44
CA GLU A 175 -3.28 -0.54 -12.09
C GLU A 175 -4.51 -1.26 -12.70
N ILE A 176 -4.32 -2.48 -13.22
CA ILE A 176 -5.39 -3.20 -13.89
C ILE A 176 -6.45 -3.68 -12.90
N PHE A 177 -7.72 -3.38 -13.21
CA PHE A 177 -8.88 -4.07 -12.63
C PHE A 177 -9.86 -4.48 -13.74
N ARG A 178 -9.88 -5.77 -14.10
CA ARG A 178 -10.71 -6.30 -15.19
C ARG A 178 -11.81 -7.23 -14.70
N LEU A 179 -12.99 -7.02 -15.28
CA LEU A 179 -14.16 -7.85 -15.06
C LEU A 179 -14.72 -8.32 -16.39
N ASN A 180 -15.31 -9.51 -16.39
CA ASN A 180 -16.18 -9.95 -17.47
C ASN A 180 -17.41 -9.01 -17.53
N PRO A 181 -17.90 -8.64 -18.74
CA PRO A 181 -19.10 -7.80 -18.89
C PRO A 181 -20.33 -8.27 -18.10
N SER A 182 -20.51 -9.58 -17.92
CA SER A 182 -21.59 -10.13 -17.09
C SER A 182 -21.47 -9.70 -15.63
N ALA A 183 -20.28 -9.78 -15.03
CA ALA A 183 -20.05 -9.34 -13.66
C ALA A 183 -20.23 -7.83 -13.50
N ILE A 184 -19.80 -7.04 -14.49
CA ILE A 184 -20.02 -5.58 -14.53
C ILE A 184 -21.53 -5.28 -14.47
N ARG A 185 -22.33 -5.93 -15.32
CA ARG A 185 -23.79 -5.76 -15.34
C ARG A 185 -24.43 -6.18 -14.01
N LYS A 186 -24.10 -7.37 -13.49
CA LYS A 186 -24.66 -7.88 -12.22
C LYS A 186 -24.35 -6.97 -11.03
N LEU A 187 -23.16 -6.37 -11.01
CA LEU A 187 -22.76 -5.42 -9.97
C LEU A 187 -23.27 -3.99 -10.23
N GLY A 188 -23.98 -3.72 -11.34
CA GLY A 188 -24.41 -2.37 -11.69
C GLY A 188 -23.24 -1.39 -11.88
N LEU A 189 -22.09 -1.89 -12.34
CA LEU A 189 -20.90 -1.08 -12.62
C LEU A 189 -20.89 -0.65 -14.09
N VAL A 190 -20.09 0.36 -14.40
CA VAL A 190 -19.91 0.89 -15.76
C VAL A 190 -18.44 0.73 -16.16
N ALA A 191 -18.18 0.06 -17.28
CA ALA A 191 -16.83 -0.07 -17.81
C ALA A 191 -16.24 1.30 -18.18
N GLY A 192 -14.91 1.45 -18.04
CA GLY A 192 -14.19 2.70 -18.25
C GLY A 192 -14.33 3.71 -17.11
N THR A 193 -15.23 3.48 -16.15
CA THR A 193 -15.46 4.39 -15.03
C THR A 193 -14.51 4.07 -13.87
N THR A 194 -14.02 5.13 -13.21
CA THR A 194 -13.25 5.04 -11.98
C THR A 194 -14.18 5.11 -10.78
N TYR A 195 -14.05 4.17 -9.85
CA TYR A 195 -14.86 4.10 -8.64
C TYR A 195 -13.99 4.26 -7.40
N ARG A 196 -14.54 4.91 -6.37
CA ARG A 196 -13.98 4.80 -5.02
C ARG A 196 -14.30 3.41 -4.49
N VAL A 197 -13.29 2.73 -3.98
CA VAL A 197 -13.42 1.38 -3.43
C VAL A 197 -12.87 1.32 -2.02
N SER A 198 -13.41 0.41 -1.23
CA SER A 198 -12.77 -0.03 0.01
C SER A 198 -12.54 -1.53 -0.03
N TYR A 199 -11.37 -1.99 0.41
CA TYR A 199 -11.11 -3.41 0.60
C TYR A 199 -11.00 -3.76 2.07
N ASN A 200 -11.79 -4.73 2.53
CA ASN A 200 -11.72 -5.27 3.88
C ASN A 200 -10.99 -6.62 3.87
N GLN A 201 -9.78 -6.65 4.45
CA GLN A 201 -8.93 -7.84 4.53
C GLN A 201 -9.54 -8.98 5.37
N LEU A 202 -10.44 -8.67 6.31
CA LEU A 202 -11.07 -9.68 7.17
C LEU A 202 -12.15 -10.44 6.43
N THR A 203 -12.98 -9.73 5.67
CA THR A 203 -14.12 -10.30 4.94
C THR A 203 -13.81 -10.56 3.48
N GLN A 204 -12.58 -10.24 3.03
CA GLN A 204 -12.13 -10.33 1.64
C GLN A 204 -13.11 -9.66 0.67
N THR A 205 -13.66 -8.52 1.09
CA THR A 205 -14.71 -7.81 0.37
C THR A 205 -14.17 -6.50 -0.18
N LEU A 206 -14.29 -6.31 -1.49
CA LEU A 206 -14.04 -5.05 -2.18
C LEU A 206 -15.39 -4.39 -2.49
N ALA A 207 -15.68 -3.29 -1.80
CA ALA A 207 -16.92 -2.55 -1.92
C ALA A 207 -16.73 -1.27 -2.74
N PHE A 208 -17.65 -0.99 -3.65
CA PHE A 208 -17.71 0.21 -4.48
C PHE A 208 -18.63 1.25 -3.82
N HIS A 209 -18.19 2.52 -3.78
CA HIS A 209 -18.87 3.62 -3.07
C HIS A 209 -19.29 4.79 -3.98
N GLY A 210 -19.37 4.54 -5.28
CA GLY A 210 -19.70 5.54 -6.29
C GLY A 210 -18.52 5.97 -7.15
N LYS A 211 -18.80 6.81 -8.16
CA LYS A 211 -17.81 7.27 -9.13
C LYS A 211 -16.78 8.17 -8.43
N ALA A 212 -15.50 7.94 -8.67
CA ALA A 212 -14.47 8.87 -8.26
C ALA A 212 -14.54 10.12 -9.17
N PRO A 213 -14.32 11.33 -8.63
CA PRO A 213 -14.12 12.50 -9.49
C PRO A 213 -12.96 12.23 -10.43
N ALA A 214 -13.08 12.70 -11.68
CA ALA A 214 -11.98 12.62 -12.63
C ALA A 214 -10.75 13.27 -11.99
N ALA A 215 -9.63 12.55 -11.92
CA ALA A 215 -8.39 13.15 -11.45
C ALA A 215 -8.07 14.33 -12.36
N THR A 216 -8.16 15.55 -11.85
CA THR A 216 -7.67 16.74 -12.55
C THR A 216 -6.20 16.49 -12.79
N ARG A 217 -5.81 16.25 -14.05
CA ARG A 217 -4.40 16.17 -14.45
C ARG A 217 -3.72 17.41 -13.89
N ARG A 218 -2.94 17.27 -12.81
CA ARG A 218 -2.03 18.33 -12.36
C ARG A 218 -1.06 18.51 -13.51
N ARG A 219 -1.29 19.56 -14.30
CA ARG A 219 -0.37 20.03 -15.32
C ARG A 219 0.99 20.21 -14.62
N PRO A 220 2.07 19.58 -15.11
CA PRO A 220 3.39 19.80 -14.53
C PRO A 220 3.61 21.32 -14.45
N ALA A 221 4.04 21.80 -13.29
CA ALA A 221 4.40 23.21 -13.13
C ALA A 221 5.40 23.54 -14.25
N ALA A 222 5.06 24.52 -15.08
CA ALA A 222 5.96 24.99 -16.12
C ALA A 222 7.31 25.31 -15.46
N PRO A 223 8.45 24.85 -16.02
CA PRO A 223 9.75 25.19 -15.47
C PRO A 223 9.85 26.71 -15.36
N GLY A 224 10.04 27.18 -14.13
CA GLY A 224 10.19 28.59 -13.84
C GLY A 224 11.32 29.15 -14.69
N ARG A 225 10.97 30.09 -15.57
CA ARG A 225 11.89 30.80 -16.44
C ARG A 225 12.77 31.69 -15.55
N THR A 226 13.89 31.17 -15.08
CA THR A 226 14.91 31.95 -14.36
C THR A 226 15.54 32.93 -15.35
N GLY A 227 15.02 34.15 -15.36
CA GLY A 227 15.63 35.27 -16.06
C GLY A 227 16.93 35.67 -15.35
N HIS A 228 18.07 35.11 -15.79
CA HIS A 228 19.36 35.71 -15.52
C HIS A 228 19.64 36.77 -16.60
N GLY A 229 19.22 38.00 -16.31
CA GLY A 229 19.68 39.19 -17.02
C GLY A 229 21.13 39.50 -16.63
N PHE A 230 22.08 39.02 -17.43
CA PHE A 230 23.47 39.48 -17.37
C PHE A 230 23.56 40.87 -18.01
N LYS A 231 23.68 41.92 -17.18
CA LYS A 231 24.04 43.26 -17.65
C LYS A 231 25.56 43.34 -17.79
N PHE A 232 26.06 43.42 -19.03
CA PHE A 232 27.43 43.83 -19.32
C PHE A 232 27.63 45.29 -18.96
N ARG A 233 28.53 45.57 -18.01
CA ARG A 233 29.04 46.91 -17.71
C ARG A 233 30.32 47.10 -18.53
N ARG A 234 30.27 47.97 -19.55
CA ARG A 234 31.47 48.47 -20.24
C ARG A 234 32.20 49.44 -19.30
N THR A 235 33.46 49.17 -19.00
CA THR A 235 34.41 50.19 -18.54
C THR A 235 35.26 50.63 -19.73
N LYS A 236 35.48 51.95 -19.78
CA LYS A 236 36.41 52.62 -20.69
C LYS A 236 37.86 52.30 -20.30
#